data_AF-A0A345BET0-F1
#
_entry.id   AF-A0A345BET0-F1
#
_cell.length_a   1.000
_cell.length_b   1.000
_cell.length_c   1.000
_cell.angle_alpha   90.00
_cell.angle_beta   90.00
_cell.angle_gamma   90.00
#
_symmetry.space_group_name_H-M   'P 1'
#
loop_
_entity.id
_entity.type
_entity.pdbx_description
1 polymer ?
#
loop_
_entity_poly.entity_id
_entity_poly.type
_entity_poly.pdbx_seq_one_letter_code
_entity_poly.pdbx_strand_id
1 'polypeptide(L)'
;MSVVVNSVPFKMNYLVLVILFIVICTDTAFGMSREQLKKTLTMTKKQCMPKAGVTEDKVGKIEQGVFIEEKNVMCYVACIYKTIQVVKNE
;
A
#
# COMPACT_ATOMS: atom_id res chain seq x y z
N MET A 1 -3.02 8.29 2.78
CA MET A 1 -2.77 8.01 4.20
C MET A 1 -3.43 9.13 4.98
N SER A 2 -4.63 8.85 5.47
CA SER A 2 -5.54 9.85 6.04
C SER A 2 -5.26 9.98 7.54
N VAL A 3 -4.57 11.06 7.96
CA VAL A 3 -4.41 11.39 9.38
C VAL A 3 -4.75 12.87 9.59
N VAL A 4 -5.97 13.07 10.10
CA VAL A 4 -6.37 14.02 11.14
C VAL A 4 -6.02 15.51 10.91
N VAL A 5 -6.80 16.17 10.04
CA VAL A 5 -6.96 17.65 10.01
C VAL A 5 -8.18 18.08 10.84
N ASN A 6 -8.57 17.33 11.88
CA ASN A 6 -9.85 17.54 12.58
C ASN A 6 -9.77 17.70 14.10
N SER A 7 -8.64 18.17 14.64
CA SER A 7 -8.57 18.47 16.08
C SER A 7 -7.46 19.44 16.50
N VAL A 8 -7.04 20.37 15.61
CA VAL A 8 -6.13 21.45 16.06
C VAL A 8 -6.97 22.64 16.53
N PRO A 9 -7.00 22.97 17.84
CA PRO A 9 -7.79 24.08 18.36
C PRO A 9 -7.33 25.42 17.77
N PHE A 10 -8.32 26.23 17.39
CA PHE A 10 -8.29 27.48 16.62
C PHE A 10 -7.53 28.67 17.26
N LYS A 11 -6.53 28.42 18.11
CA LYS A 11 -5.83 29.47 18.87
C LYS A 11 -4.32 29.21 18.94
N MET A 12 -3.70 28.98 17.78
CA MET A 12 -2.27 28.73 17.65
C MET A 12 -1.64 29.73 16.67
N ASN A 13 -0.60 30.43 17.14
CA ASN A 13 0.12 31.50 16.45
C ASN A 13 0.44 31.14 14.99
N TYR A 14 0.08 32.01 14.03
CA TYR A 14 0.24 31.81 12.57
C TYR A 14 1.63 31.30 12.18
N LEU A 15 2.64 31.72 12.94
CA LEU A 15 4.03 31.30 12.82
C LEU A 15 4.22 29.78 13.01
N VAL A 16 3.51 29.15 13.95
CA VAL A 16 3.53 27.68 14.19
C VAL A 16 2.86 26.94 13.04
N LEU A 17 1.80 27.52 12.46
CA LEU A 17 1.08 26.94 11.34
C LEU A 17 1.93 26.97 10.05
N VAL A 18 2.69 28.05 9.83
CA VAL A 18 3.64 28.17 8.72
C VAL A 18 4.82 27.22 8.88
N ILE A 19 5.38 27.08 10.08
CA ILE A 19 6.48 26.12 10.35
C ILE A 19 6.03 24.68 10.09
N LEU A 20 4.83 24.30 10.57
CA LEU A 20 4.29 22.96 10.35
C LEU A 20 4.07 22.65 8.86
N PHE A 21 3.59 23.64 8.10
CA PHE A 21 3.38 23.51 6.66
C PHE A 21 4.69 23.29 5.89
N ILE A 22 5.76 24.00 6.27
CA ILE A 22 7.09 23.85 5.66
C ILE A 22 7.66 22.46 5.93
N VAL A 23 7.51 21.93 7.16
CA VAL A 23 7.98 20.58 7.53
C VAL A 23 7.26 19.51 6.70
N ILE A 24 5.95 19.63 6.50
CA ILE A 24 5.17 18.69 5.67
C ILE A 24 5.62 18.72 4.21
N CYS A 25 6.01 19.88 3.67
CA CYS A 25 6.50 20.00 2.29
C CYS A 25 7.88 19.35 2.09
N THR A 26 8.73 19.29 3.13
CA THR A 26 10.09 18.74 3.04
C THR A 26 10.17 17.21 3.04
N ASP A 27 9.10 16.50 3.43
CA ASP A 27 9.03 15.03 3.44
C ASP A 27 8.73 14.39 2.06
N THR A 28 8.90 15.14 0.96
CA THR A 28 8.58 14.65 -0.40
C THR A 28 9.70 13.87 -1.09
N ALA A 29 10.58 13.22 -0.33
CA ALA A 29 11.47 12.21 -0.90
C ALA A 29 10.65 10.94 -1.23
N PHE A 30 10.06 10.91 -2.42
CA PHE A 30 9.33 9.77 -2.96
C PHE A 30 10.27 8.61 -3.27
N GLY A 31 10.63 7.85 -2.24
CA GLY A 31 11.30 6.57 -2.34
C GLY A 31 10.95 5.74 -1.12
N MET A 32 9.96 4.85 -1.22
CA MET A 32 9.74 3.88 -0.14
C MET A 32 10.99 3.05 0.04
N SER A 33 11.45 2.92 1.29
CA SER A 33 12.54 1.99 1.60
C SER A 33 12.11 0.56 1.23
N ARG A 34 13.08 -0.30 0.89
CA ARG A 34 12.81 -1.71 0.57
C ARG A 34 12.04 -2.42 1.69
N GLU A 35 12.22 -1.98 2.93
CA GLU A 35 11.52 -2.50 4.10
C GLU A 35 10.05 -2.08 4.15
N GLN A 36 9.73 -0.83 3.79
CA GLN A 36 8.34 -0.37 3.69
C GLN A 36 7.60 -1.03 2.52
N LEU A 37 8.29 -1.25 1.40
CA LEU A 37 7.76 -2.03 0.28
C LEU A 37 7.43 -3.46 0.68
N LYS A 38 8.34 -4.17 1.35
CA LYS A 38 8.08 -5.53 1.85
C LYS A 38 6.86 -5.58 2.76
N LYS A 39 6.76 -4.65 3.73
CA LYS A 39 5.59 -4.58 4.62
C LYS A 39 4.29 -4.34 3.85
N THR A 40 4.30 -3.42 2.89
CA THR A 40 3.13 -3.10 2.06
C THR A 40 2.69 -4.29 1.20
N LEU A 41 3.64 -5.02 0.60
CA LEU A 41 3.36 -6.24 -0.16
C LEU A 41 2.79 -7.35 0.72
N THR A 42 3.33 -7.56 1.93
CA THR A 42 2.79 -8.55 2.89
C THR A 42 1.35 -8.22 3.30
N MET A 43 1.04 -6.95 3.52
CA MET A 43 -0.33 -6.51 3.81
C MET A 43 -1.26 -6.77 2.62
N THR A 44 -0.82 -6.45 1.42
CA THR A 44 -1.59 -6.66 0.18
C THR A 44 -1.83 -8.15 -0.07
N LYS A 45 -0.81 -9.00 0.15
CA LYS A 45 -0.90 -10.47 0.10
C LYS A 45 -1.98 -10.99 1.04
N LYS A 46 -1.99 -10.56 2.31
CA LYS A 46 -3.03 -10.95 3.29
C LYS A 46 -4.44 -10.52 2.90
N GLN A 47 -4.59 -9.38 2.23
CA GLN A 47 -5.90 -8.91 1.77
C GLN A 47 -6.40 -9.65 0.51
N CYS A 48 -5.50 -10.11 -0.36
CA CYS A 48 -5.86 -10.76 -1.63
C CYS A 48 -5.93 -12.29 -1.56
N MET A 49 -5.21 -12.93 -0.65
CA MET A 49 -5.28 -14.38 -0.42
C MET A 49 -6.71 -14.90 -0.12
N PRO A 50 -7.47 -14.33 0.83
CA PRO A 50 -8.83 -14.78 1.11
C PRO A 50 -9.81 -14.45 -0.01
N LYS A 51 -9.56 -13.39 -0.80
CA LYS A 51 -10.42 -12.99 -1.93
C LYS A 51 -10.32 -13.94 -3.12
N ALA A 52 -9.14 -14.49 -3.35
CA ALA A 52 -8.89 -15.42 -4.45
C ALA A 52 -9.00 -16.89 -4.03
N GLY A 53 -9.14 -17.18 -2.73
CA GLY A 53 -9.22 -18.55 -2.21
C GLY A 53 -7.93 -19.35 -2.39
N VAL A 54 -6.77 -18.69 -2.36
CA VAL A 54 -5.45 -19.32 -2.57
C VAL A 54 -4.71 -19.48 -1.24
N THR A 55 -4.08 -20.64 -1.05
CA THR A 55 -3.20 -20.94 0.09
C THR A 55 -1.81 -20.34 -0.10
N GLU A 56 -1.14 -20.02 1.01
CA GLU A 56 0.17 -19.35 1.03
C GLU A 56 1.25 -20.14 0.27
N ASP A 57 1.13 -21.48 0.19
CA ASP A 57 2.03 -22.37 -0.55
C ASP A 57 2.04 -22.10 -2.07
N LYS A 58 0.85 -21.92 -2.67
CA LYS A 58 0.71 -21.60 -4.10
C LYS A 58 1.21 -20.20 -4.42
N VAL A 59 1.06 -19.27 -3.47
CA VAL A 59 1.49 -17.87 -3.61
C VAL A 59 3.00 -17.71 -3.40
N GLY A 60 3.61 -18.48 -2.50
CA GLY A 60 5.06 -18.44 -2.25
C GLY A 60 5.89 -18.85 -3.46
N LYS A 61 5.37 -19.75 -4.30
CA LYS A 61 5.98 -20.15 -5.57
C LYS A 61 6.00 -19.02 -6.61
N ILE A 62 5.09 -18.04 -6.50
CA ILE A 62 5.07 -16.86 -7.38
C ILE A 62 6.28 -15.95 -7.09
N GLU A 63 6.70 -15.83 -5.83
CA GLU A 63 7.93 -15.11 -5.45
C GLU A 63 9.20 -15.80 -5.98
N GLN A 64 9.12 -17.11 -6.26
CA GLN A 64 10.19 -17.91 -6.87
C GLN A 64 10.14 -17.90 -8.41
N GLY A 65 9.19 -17.17 -9.01
CA GLY A 65 9.02 -17.09 -10.47
C GLY A 65 8.25 -18.26 -11.08
N VAL A 66 7.64 -19.13 -10.27
CA VAL A 66 6.82 -20.25 -10.74
C VAL A 66 5.36 -19.81 -10.79
N PHE A 67 4.90 -19.43 -11.99
CA PHE A 67 3.51 -19.09 -12.24
C PHE A 67 2.71 -20.37 -12.50
N ILE A 68 1.84 -20.71 -11.54
CA ILE A 68 0.87 -21.77 -11.70
C ILE A 68 -0.32 -21.20 -12.48
N GLU A 69 -0.62 -21.77 -13.64
CA GLU A 69 -1.71 -21.34 -14.52
C GLU A 69 -3.09 -21.80 -14.00
N GLU A 70 -3.41 -21.42 -12.77
CA GLU A 70 -4.70 -21.66 -12.14
C GLU A 70 -5.50 -20.35 -12.07
N LYS A 71 -6.80 -20.42 -12.37
CA LYS A 71 -7.71 -19.26 -12.36
C LYS A 71 -7.68 -18.51 -11.02
N ASN A 72 -7.51 -19.24 -9.91
CA ASN A 72 -7.43 -18.66 -8.57
C ASN A 72 -6.13 -17.86 -8.37
N VAL A 73 -5.02 -18.32 -8.94
CA VAL A 73 -3.71 -17.62 -8.87
C VAL A 73 -3.74 -16.35 -9.74
N MET A 74 -4.39 -16.41 -10.91
CA MET A 74 -4.62 -15.23 -11.75
C MET A 74 -5.48 -14.17 -11.03
N CYS A 75 -6.56 -14.59 -10.36
CA CYS A 75 -7.40 -13.69 -9.55
C CYS A 75 -6.62 -13.05 -8.38
N TYR A 76 -5.69 -13.79 -7.76
CA TYR A 76 -4.83 -13.26 -6.71
C TYR A 76 -3.91 -12.15 -7.23
N VAL A 77 -3.26 -12.37 -8.39
CA VAL A 77 -2.39 -11.39 -9.04
C VAL A 77 -3.18 -10.15 -9.47
N ALA A 78 -4.36 -10.34 -10.06
CA ALA A 78 -5.25 -9.24 -10.43
C ALA A 78 -5.69 -8.41 -9.20
N CYS A 79 -5.98 -9.07 -8.07
CA CYS A 79 -6.31 -8.39 -6.82
C CYS A 79 -5.15 -7.52 -6.32
N ILE A 80 -3.91 -8.01 -6.37
CA ILE A 80 -2.73 -7.23 -5.97
C ILE A 80 -2.61 -6.00 -6.85
N TYR A 81 -2.60 -6.18 -8.18
CA TYR A 81 -2.43 -5.08 -9.14
C TYR A 81 -3.53 -4.02 -9.02
N LYS A 82 -4.76 -4.41 -8.69
CA LYS A 82 -5.85 -3.49 -8.39
C LYS A 82 -5.65 -2.76 -7.07
N THR A 83 -5.11 -3.44 -6.04
CA THR A 83 -4.88 -2.85 -4.71
C THR A 83 -3.74 -1.83 -4.71
N ILE A 84 -2.67 -2.07 -5.46
CA ILE A 84 -1.58 -1.10 -5.66
C ILE A 84 -1.92 -0.04 -6.73
N GLN A 85 -3.15 -0.05 -7.25
CA GLN A 85 -3.66 0.87 -8.27
C GLN A 85 -2.83 0.96 -9.56
N VAL A 86 -2.08 -0.10 -9.88
CA VAL A 86 -1.34 -0.20 -11.15
C VAL A 86 -2.30 -0.46 -12.31
N VAL A 87 -3.39 -1.20 -12.05
CA VAL A 87 -4.45 -1.46 -13.02
C VAL A 87 -5.72 -0.75 -12.56
N LYS A 88 -6.21 0.20 -13.36
CA LYS A 88 -7.54 0.78 -13.20
C LYS A 88 -8.57 -0.18 -13.79
N ASN A 89 -9.59 -0.48 -13.01
CA ASN A 89 -10.72 -1.28 -13.46
C ASN A 89 -11.60 -0.36 -14.30
N GLU A 90 -11.69 -0.62 -15.60
CA GLU A 90 -12.88 -0.22 -16.36
C GLU A 90 -13.94 -1.29 -16.11
#